data_AF-A0AAD6VKI0-F1
#
_entry.id   AF-A0AAD6VKI0-F1
#
_cell.length_a   1.000
_cell.length_b   1.000
_cell.length_c   1.000
_cell.angle_alpha   90.00
_cell.angle_beta   90.00
_cell.angle_gamma   90.00
#
_symmetry.space_group_name_H-M   'P 1'
#
loop_
_entity.id
_entity.type
_entity.pdbx_description
1 polymer ?
#
loop_
_entity_poly.entity_id
_entity_poly.type
_entity_poly.pdbx_seq_one_letter_code
_entity_poly.pdbx_strand_id
1 'polypeptide(L)'
;GERSPEDYRKMKASAVAWCLDQGGNNFLQMQSSSVFMTDNDPALLTFTFPSLDPWGIGGFNEPNRTPDQRISFERQVKNLLLQHDGEFQKDPSFAKYHVTLVEDGWRVPYVCWNITQKKEVNKHVTFRTNAASHAETVAAIQEISPHLTDLIKKWELNPRAKASTKAEKKVLRTLAKLRLIAKDLKGSSDYKQCRRNEIRAMMKSFSTPALFLTLNPADIIDPSLGAMGGIPQAEWEAMSEF
;
A
#
# COMPACT_ATOMS: atom_id res chain seq x y z
N GLY A 1 -30.69 -21.17 -5.32
CA GLY A 1 -29.78 -20.10 -5.77
C GLY A 1 -28.37 -20.59 -5.55
N GLU A 2 -27.86 -21.36 -6.51
CA GLU A 2 -26.62 -22.10 -6.36
C GLU A 2 -25.43 -21.16 -6.52
N ARG A 3 -24.66 -20.97 -5.45
CA ARG A 3 -23.40 -20.25 -5.47
C ARG A 3 -22.29 -21.20 -5.91
N SER A 4 -22.34 -21.65 -7.16
CA SER A 4 -21.24 -22.42 -7.75
C SER A 4 -20.03 -21.49 -7.95
N PRO A 5 -18.78 -21.97 -7.72
CA PRO A 5 -17.57 -21.21 -8.02
C PRO A 5 -17.51 -20.69 -9.47
N GLU A 6 -18.18 -21.36 -10.40
CA GLU A 6 -18.25 -20.96 -11.81
C GLU A 6 -19.14 -19.74 -12.03
N ASP A 7 -20.26 -19.63 -11.32
CA ASP A 7 -21.18 -18.49 -11.43
C ASP A 7 -20.56 -17.23 -10.85
N TYR A 8 -19.77 -17.36 -9.78
CA TYR A 8 -18.96 -16.26 -9.24
C TYR A 8 -17.94 -15.74 -10.26
N ARG A 9 -17.27 -16.64 -10.99
CA ARG A 9 -16.31 -16.27 -12.04
C ARG A 9 -16.99 -15.54 -13.20
N LYS A 10 -18.17 -16.01 -13.63
CA LYS A 10 -18.98 -15.36 -14.67
C LYS A 10 -19.42 -13.96 -14.24
N MET A 11 -19.94 -13.81 -13.03
CA MET A 11 -20.33 -12.51 -12.47
C MET A 11 -19.15 -11.53 -12.46
N LYS A 12 -17.97 -11.99 -12.01
CA LYS A 12 -16.75 -11.17 -11.99
C LYS A 12 -16.34 -10.73 -13.40
N ALA A 13 -16.42 -11.63 -14.39
CA ALA A 13 -16.10 -11.30 -15.77
C ALA A 13 -17.08 -10.26 -16.36
N SER A 14 -18.38 -10.40 -16.09
CA SER A 14 -19.39 -9.44 -16.54
C SER A 14 -19.23 -8.07 -15.89
N ALA A 15 -18.93 -8.00 -14.59
CA ALA A 15 -18.68 -6.73 -13.90
C ALA A 15 -17.43 -6.03 -14.43
N VAL A 16 -16.36 -6.79 -14.71
CA VAL A 16 -15.13 -6.24 -15.33
C VAL A 16 -15.42 -5.71 -16.74
N ALA A 17 -16.16 -6.46 -17.57
CA ALA A 17 -16.55 -6.02 -18.91
C ALA A 17 -17.40 -4.75 -18.88
N TRP A 18 -18.38 -4.66 -17.97
CA TRP A 18 -19.19 -3.47 -17.81
C TRP A 18 -18.35 -2.24 -17.43
N CYS A 19 -17.41 -2.40 -16.49
CA CYS A 19 -16.49 -1.32 -16.16
C CYS A 19 -15.62 -0.91 -17.38
N LEU A 20 -15.19 -1.86 -18.21
CA LEU A 20 -14.35 -1.62 -19.41
C LEU A 20 -15.11 -0.83 -20.47
N ASP A 21 -16.40 -1.12 -20.64
CA ASP A 21 -17.22 -0.56 -21.70
C ASP A 21 -17.94 0.75 -21.32
N GLN A 22 -18.40 0.91 -20.07
CA GLN A 22 -19.19 2.08 -19.63
C GLN A 22 -18.46 3.03 -18.67
N GLY A 23 -17.44 2.56 -17.95
CA GLY A 23 -16.69 3.34 -16.95
C GLY A 23 -15.57 4.23 -17.52
N GLY A 24 -15.43 4.29 -18.84
CA GLY A 24 -14.52 5.16 -19.58
C GLY A 24 -13.05 4.99 -19.22
N ASN A 25 -12.34 3.99 -19.77
CA ASN A 25 -10.87 3.82 -19.77
C ASN A 25 -10.09 4.06 -18.44
N ASN A 26 -10.76 4.26 -17.32
CA ASN A 26 -10.17 4.63 -16.04
C ASN A 26 -9.85 3.40 -15.18
N PHE A 27 -9.31 2.38 -15.83
CA PHE A 27 -8.74 1.25 -15.11
C PHE A 27 -7.37 1.59 -14.56
N LEU A 28 -7.00 0.92 -13.48
CA LEU A 28 -5.61 0.78 -13.06
C LEU A 28 -4.85 -0.03 -14.14
N GLN A 29 -4.52 0.59 -15.26
CA GLN A 29 -3.39 0.14 -16.05
C GLN A 29 -2.15 0.49 -15.23
N MET A 30 -1.49 -0.49 -14.63
CA MET A 30 -0.17 -0.29 -14.05
C MET A 30 0.85 -0.13 -15.17
N GLN A 31 0.77 0.98 -15.90
CA GLN A 31 1.68 1.39 -16.96
C GLN A 31 2.37 2.69 -16.55
N SER A 32 3.61 2.86 -17.01
CA SER A 32 4.49 3.99 -16.66
C SER A 32 3.89 5.38 -16.96
N SER A 33 2.83 5.46 -17.78
CA SER A 33 2.16 6.70 -18.22
C SER A 33 0.67 6.80 -17.83
N SER A 34 0.17 5.93 -16.95
CA SER A 34 -1.23 5.98 -16.50
C SER A 34 -1.47 7.13 -15.52
N VAL A 35 -2.63 7.79 -15.64
CA VAL A 35 -3.09 8.76 -14.63
C VAL A 35 -3.46 7.98 -13.39
N PHE A 36 -2.78 8.25 -12.27
CA PHE A 36 -3.10 7.61 -11.00
C PHE A 36 -4.51 8.01 -10.54
N MET A 37 -5.36 7.02 -10.29
CA MET A 37 -6.64 7.22 -9.61
C MET A 37 -6.40 7.84 -8.23
N THR A 38 -7.19 8.86 -7.89
CA THR A 38 -7.05 9.54 -6.60
C THR A 38 -7.78 8.75 -5.52
N ASP A 39 -7.20 8.64 -4.31
CA ASP A 39 -7.83 7.99 -3.15
C ASP A 39 -9.14 8.70 -2.66
N ASN A 40 -9.49 9.83 -3.28
CA ASN A 40 -10.69 10.62 -3.06
C ASN A 40 -11.74 10.44 -4.16
N ASP A 41 -11.48 9.59 -5.16
CA ASP A 41 -12.46 9.30 -6.21
C ASP A 41 -13.71 8.63 -5.61
N PRO A 42 -14.94 9.09 -5.93
CA PRO A 42 -16.17 8.44 -5.49
C PRO A 42 -16.29 6.99 -5.95
N ALA A 43 -15.78 6.67 -7.15
CA ALA A 43 -15.84 5.36 -7.78
C ALA A 43 -14.64 4.45 -7.42
N LEU A 44 -13.81 4.86 -6.46
CA LEU A 44 -12.64 4.10 -6.02
C LEU A 44 -12.97 2.64 -5.67
N LEU A 45 -14.09 2.41 -4.97
CA LEU A 45 -14.50 1.08 -4.55
C LEU A 45 -14.91 0.21 -5.75
N THR A 46 -15.70 0.77 -6.64
CA THR A 46 -16.15 0.16 -7.90
C THR A 46 -14.99 -0.22 -8.79
N PHE A 47 -14.00 0.67 -8.96
CA PHE A 47 -12.84 0.41 -9.82
C PHE A 47 -11.86 -0.60 -9.23
N THR A 48 -11.73 -0.65 -7.90
CA THR A 48 -10.81 -1.60 -7.24
C THR A 48 -11.46 -2.97 -7.02
N PHE A 49 -12.77 -3.01 -6.77
CA PHE A 49 -13.53 -4.22 -6.46
C PHE A 49 -14.90 -4.23 -7.17
N PRO A 50 -14.92 -4.33 -8.52
CA PRO A 50 -16.16 -4.25 -9.30
C PRO A 50 -17.15 -5.38 -8.98
N SER A 51 -16.66 -6.53 -8.50
CA SER A 51 -17.52 -7.64 -8.05
C SER A 51 -18.21 -7.37 -6.71
N LEU A 52 -17.69 -6.47 -5.88
CA LEU A 52 -18.24 -6.14 -4.56
C LEU A 52 -19.11 -4.88 -4.57
N ASP A 53 -18.91 -4.02 -5.56
CA ASP A 53 -19.71 -2.83 -5.78
C ASP A 53 -20.11 -2.75 -7.27
N PRO A 54 -20.98 -3.65 -7.75
CA PRO A 54 -21.32 -3.73 -9.18
C PRO A 54 -22.19 -2.56 -9.66
N TRP A 55 -22.80 -1.80 -8.74
CA TRP A 55 -23.66 -0.66 -9.07
C TRP A 55 -22.98 0.70 -8.89
N GLY A 56 -21.80 0.75 -8.24
CA GLY A 56 -21.11 2.00 -7.96
C GLY A 56 -21.86 2.90 -6.97
N ILE A 57 -22.69 2.32 -6.09
CA ILE A 57 -23.56 3.06 -5.19
C ILE A 57 -23.00 2.99 -3.77
N GLY A 58 -22.84 4.16 -3.14
CA GLY A 58 -22.40 4.21 -1.75
C GLY A 58 -20.90 4.02 -1.57
N GLY A 59 -20.10 4.38 -2.58
CA GLY A 59 -18.64 4.47 -2.51
C GLY A 59 -18.12 5.40 -1.40
N PHE A 60 -16.81 5.48 -1.24
CA PHE A 60 -16.21 6.16 -0.08
C PHE A 60 -16.47 7.67 -0.04
N ASN A 61 -16.39 8.34 -1.20
CA ASN A 61 -16.42 9.80 -1.30
C ASN A 61 -17.63 10.29 -2.11
N GLU A 62 -18.79 9.66 -1.93
CA GLU A 62 -20.02 9.99 -2.65
C GLU A 62 -20.38 11.49 -2.51
N PRO A 63 -20.33 12.27 -3.62
CA PRO A 63 -20.53 13.72 -3.57
C PRO A 63 -21.95 14.10 -3.13
N ASN A 64 -22.93 13.21 -3.36
CA ASN A 64 -24.32 13.43 -2.99
C ASN A 64 -24.61 13.26 -1.48
N ARG A 65 -23.63 12.83 -0.66
CA ARG A 65 -23.81 12.73 0.80
C ARG A 65 -23.83 14.11 1.46
N THR A 66 -24.91 14.39 2.18
CA THR A 66 -25.01 15.57 3.05
C THR A 66 -23.94 15.52 4.16
N PRO A 67 -23.51 16.67 4.74
CA PRO A 67 -22.49 16.70 5.78
C PRO A 67 -22.79 15.77 6.96
N ASP A 68 -24.04 15.66 7.37
CA ASP A 68 -24.48 14.81 8.48
C ASP A 68 -24.44 13.31 8.15
N GLN A 69 -24.48 12.96 6.86
CA GLN A 69 -24.37 11.59 6.36
C GLN A 69 -22.91 11.16 6.10
N ARG A 70 -21.95 12.07 6.21
CA ARG A 70 -20.54 11.76 5.96
C ARG A 70 -19.96 10.97 7.14
N ILE A 71 -19.56 9.75 6.86
CA ILE A 71 -18.80 8.91 7.78
C ILE A 71 -17.32 8.92 7.41
N SER A 72 -16.44 8.69 8.38
CA SER A 72 -15.01 8.57 8.10
C SER A 72 -14.73 7.34 7.22
N PHE A 73 -13.66 7.40 6.43
CA PHE A 73 -13.23 6.29 5.58
C PHE A 73 -13.08 4.99 6.39
N GLU A 74 -12.44 5.06 7.55
CA GLU A 74 -12.26 3.93 8.47
C GLU A 74 -13.60 3.37 8.97
N ARG A 75 -14.54 4.25 9.33
CA ARG A 75 -15.88 3.85 9.77
C ARG A 75 -16.66 3.18 8.64
N GLN A 76 -16.54 3.67 7.41
CA GLN A 76 -17.18 3.06 6.25
C GLN A 76 -16.61 1.67 5.96
N VAL A 77 -15.29 1.52 5.94
CA VAL A 77 -14.63 0.21 5.79
C VAL A 77 -15.07 -0.75 6.90
N LYS A 78 -15.18 -0.27 8.14
CA LYS A 78 -15.69 -1.05 9.27
C LYS A 78 -17.12 -1.52 9.04
N ASN A 79 -18.00 -0.62 8.59
CA ASN A 79 -19.39 -0.97 8.32
C ASN A 79 -19.52 -1.98 7.16
N LEU A 80 -18.72 -1.84 6.09
CA LEU A 80 -18.70 -2.78 4.96
C LEU A 80 -18.29 -4.19 5.40
N LEU A 81 -17.31 -4.28 6.31
CA LEU A 81 -16.85 -5.57 6.85
C LEU A 81 -17.78 -6.18 7.90
N LEU A 82 -18.50 -5.35 8.66
CA LEU A 82 -19.44 -5.80 9.71
C LEU A 82 -20.87 -6.02 9.19
N GLN A 83 -21.09 -5.89 7.88
CA GLN A 83 -22.38 -6.16 7.29
C GLN A 83 -22.75 -7.64 7.48
N HIS A 84 -23.94 -7.89 8.03
CA HIS A 84 -24.44 -9.25 8.23
C HIS A 84 -24.47 -9.99 6.89
N ASP A 85 -23.81 -11.14 6.83
CA ASP A 85 -23.64 -11.94 5.61
C ASP A 85 -22.98 -11.24 4.41
N GLY A 86 -22.24 -10.15 4.65
CA GLY A 86 -21.63 -9.33 3.60
C GLY A 86 -20.58 -10.04 2.74
N GLU A 87 -20.59 -9.73 1.45
CA GLU A 87 -19.62 -10.27 0.47
C GLU A 87 -18.21 -9.71 0.70
N PHE A 88 -18.09 -8.49 1.24
CA PHE A 88 -16.81 -7.85 1.57
C PHE A 88 -15.96 -8.65 2.57
N GLN A 89 -16.58 -9.33 3.54
CA GLN A 89 -15.86 -10.18 4.49
C GLN A 89 -15.38 -11.49 3.84
N LYS A 90 -16.13 -11.99 2.86
CA LYS A 90 -15.92 -13.30 2.23
C LYS A 90 -14.98 -13.22 1.03
N ASP A 91 -14.87 -12.05 0.39
CA ASP A 91 -14.02 -11.88 -0.78
C ASP A 91 -12.53 -11.93 -0.44
N PRO A 92 -11.76 -12.85 -1.04
CA PRO A 92 -10.35 -12.96 -0.76
C PRO A 92 -9.53 -11.76 -1.27
N SER A 93 -9.97 -11.02 -2.28
CA SER A 93 -9.20 -9.87 -2.78
C SER A 93 -9.29 -8.68 -1.82
N PHE A 94 -10.43 -8.54 -1.14
CA PHE A 94 -10.70 -7.50 -0.16
C PHE A 94 -10.22 -7.91 1.25
N ALA A 95 -10.54 -9.13 1.69
CA ALA A 95 -10.30 -9.59 3.05
C ALA A 95 -8.98 -10.38 3.23
N LYS A 96 -8.53 -11.22 2.28
CA LYS A 96 -7.45 -12.23 2.52
C LYS A 96 -6.15 -11.66 3.08
N TYR A 97 -5.75 -10.45 2.66
CA TYR A 97 -4.56 -9.78 3.18
C TYR A 97 -4.93 -8.93 4.40
N HIS A 98 -5.30 -9.59 5.49
CA HIS A 98 -5.53 -8.94 6.78
C HIS A 98 -4.20 -8.70 7.48
N VAL A 99 -3.93 -7.45 7.85
CA VAL A 99 -2.86 -7.13 8.81
C VAL A 99 -3.54 -6.89 10.16
N THR A 100 -3.26 -7.74 11.15
CA THR A 100 -3.68 -7.51 12.53
C THR A 100 -2.77 -6.46 13.13
N LEU A 101 -3.26 -5.24 13.27
CA LEU A 101 -2.55 -4.19 14.00
C LEU A 101 -3.55 -3.59 14.98
N VAL A 102 -3.13 -3.50 16.25
CA VAL A 102 -3.85 -2.99 17.43
C VAL A 102 -4.52 -4.08 18.29
N GLU A 103 -4.42 -3.88 19.62
CA GLU A 103 -4.92 -4.72 20.72
C GLU A 103 -6.43 -5.07 20.65
N ASP A 104 -7.19 -4.35 19.80
CA ASP A 104 -8.63 -4.56 19.59
C ASP A 104 -9.00 -5.61 18.53
N GLY A 105 -8.02 -6.34 17.96
CA GLY A 105 -8.26 -7.50 17.10
C GLY A 105 -8.95 -7.20 15.75
N TRP A 106 -8.95 -5.94 15.31
CA TRP A 106 -9.63 -5.52 14.07
C TRP A 106 -8.85 -5.90 12.80
N ARG A 107 -9.59 -6.24 11.74
CA ARG A 107 -9.07 -6.67 10.44
C ARG A 107 -9.39 -5.62 9.37
N VAL A 108 -8.37 -5.00 8.78
CA VAL A 108 -8.54 -4.02 7.68
C VAL A 108 -8.01 -4.62 6.36
N PRO A 109 -8.70 -4.42 5.22
CA PRO A 109 -8.15 -4.75 3.90
C PRO A 109 -6.83 -4.03 3.66
N TYR A 110 -5.81 -4.72 3.13
CA TYR A 110 -4.50 -4.12 2.83
C TYR A 110 -4.60 -2.84 1.96
N VAL A 111 -5.50 -2.83 0.97
CA VAL A 111 -5.73 -1.66 0.11
C VAL A 111 -6.26 -0.47 0.92
N CYS A 112 -7.26 -0.69 1.77
CA CYS A 112 -7.83 0.34 2.65
C CYS A 112 -6.81 0.81 3.69
N TRP A 113 -5.98 -0.10 4.20
CA TRP A 113 -4.89 0.24 5.10
C TRP A 113 -3.90 1.19 4.43
N ASN A 114 -3.47 0.90 3.20
CA ASN A 114 -2.55 1.78 2.45
C ASN A 114 -3.15 3.17 2.21
N ILE A 115 -4.43 3.24 1.82
CA ILE A 115 -5.14 4.51 1.65
C ILE A 115 -5.14 5.30 2.97
N THR A 116 -5.42 4.62 4.08
CA THR A 116 -5.42 5.24 5.42
C THR A 116 -4.03 5.76 5.79
N GLN A 117 -2.98 4.96 5.57
CA GLN A 117 -1.61 5.39 5.80
C GLN A 117 -1.24 6.62 4.96
N LYS A 118 -1.59 6.63 3.66
CA LYS A 118 -1.38 7.79 2.78
C LYS A 118 -2.13 9.02 3.26
N LYS A 119 -3.39 8.87 3.69
CA LYS A 119 -4.22 9.98 4.21
C LYS A 119 -3.62 10.57 5.49
N GLU A 120 -3.17 9.73 6.42
CA GLU A 120 -2.51 10.20 7.65
C GLU A 120 -1.19 10.90 7.35
N VAL A 121 -0.37 10.33 6.47
CA VAL A 121 0.86 10.95 5.93
C VAL A 121 0.57 12.33 5.36
N ASN A 122 -0.44 12.46 4.50
CA ASN A 122 -0.83 13.73 3.89
C ASN A 122 -1.30 14.75 4.94
N LYS A 123 -2.17 14.35 5.88
CA LYS A 123 -2.60 15.22 6.99
C LYS A 123 -1.39 15.73 7.78
N HIS A 124 -0.49 14.85 8.17
CA HIS A 124 0.69 15.22 8.94
C HIS A 124 1.60 16.20 8.20
N VAL A 125 1.77 16.06 6.88
CA VAL A 125 2.56 17.02 6.08
C VAL A 125 1.85 18.38 6.05
N THR A 126 0.55 18.41 5.80
CA THR A 126 -0.24 19.64 5.74
C THR A 126 -0.18 20.43 7.05
N PHE A 127 -0.25 19.76 8.21
CA PHE A 127 -0.18 20.44 9.51
C PHE A 127 1.24 20.79 9.97
N ARG A 128 2.28 20.21 9.37
CA ARG A 128 3.68 20.48 9.72
C ARG A 128 4.26 21.72 9.06
N THR A 129 3.66 22.16 7.96
CA THR A 129 4.14 23.32 7.21
C THR A 129 3.04 24.36 7.15
N ASN A 130 3.37 25.63 7.44
CA ASN A 130 2.40 26.69 7.21
C ASN A 130 2.08 26.77 5.70
N ALA A 131 0.88 27.23 5.36
CA ALA A 131 0.39 27.26 3.98
C ALA A 131 1.32 28.05 3.03
N ALA A 132 1.96 29.12 3.52
CA ALA A 132 2.89 29.94 2.75
C ALA A 132 4.17 29.17 2.39
N SER A 133 4.78 28.47 3.34
CA SER A 133 5.97 27.63 3.15
C SER A 133 5.67 26.41 2.27
N HIS A 134 4.46 25.86 2.35
CA HIS A 134 4.01 24.82 1.43
C HIS A 134 3.93 25.36 -0.01
N ALA A 135 3.24 26.49 -0.22
CA ALA A 135 3.12 27.11 -1.54
C ALA A 135 4.49 27.50 -2.12
N GLU A 136 5.39 28.06 -1.30
CA GLU A 136 6.76 28.39 -1.67
C GLU A 136 7.55 27.14 -2.09
N THR A 137 7.40 26.03 -1.36
CA THR A 137 8.08 24.77 -1.69
C THR A 137 7.55 24.15 -2.97
N VAL A 138 6.23 24.18 -3.19
CA VAL A 138 5.60 23.71 -4.44
C VAL A 138 6.07 24.55 -5.63
N ALA A 139 6.06 25.88 -5.51
CA ALA A 139 6.56 26.78 -6.55
C ALA A 139 8.05 26.54 -6.85
N ALA A 140 8.88 26.36 -5.81
CA ALA A 140 10.29 26.03 -5.98
C ALA A 140 10.50 24.68 -6.70
N ILE A 141 9.68 23.66 -6.41
CA ILE A 141 9.73 22.37 -7.10
C ILE A 141 9.34 22.52 -8.58
N GLN A 142 8.28 23.27 -8.88
CA GLN A 142 7.86 23.53 -10.26
C GLN A 142 8.95 24.25 -11.05
N GLU A 143 9.59 25.26 -10.46
CA GLU A 143 10.69 26.00 -11.08
C GLU A 143 11.91 25.10 -11.36
N ILE A 144 12.16 24.12 -10.47
CA ILE A 144 13.33 23.23 -10.55
C ILE A 144 13.08 22.01 -11.44
N SER A 145 11.82 21.66 -11.72
CA SER A 145 11.42 20.46 -12.46
C SER A 145 12.19 20.22 -13.75
N PRO A 146 12.48 21.23 -14.61
CA PRO A 146 13.25 21.01 -15.85
C PRO A 146 14.70 20.59 -15.58
N HIS A 147 15.31 21.14 -14.52
CA HIS A 147 16.72 20.90 -14.16
C HIS A 147 16.95 19.58 -13.43
N LEU A 148 15.91 18.97 -12.87
CA LEU A 148 15.99 17.66 -12.21
C LEU A 148 16.42 16.57 -13.20
N THR A 149 15.87 16.59 -14.42
CA THR A 149 16.18 15.61 -15.46
C THR A 149 17.65 15.68 -15.88
N ASP A 150 18.20 16.88 -16.01
CA ASP A 150 19.62 17.09 -16.34
C ASP A 150 20.54 16.58 -15.23
N LEU A 151 20.12 16.78 -13.97
CA LEU A 151 20.85 16.37 -12.79
C LEU A 151 20.83 14.84 -12.60
N ILE A 152 19.71 14.20 -12.93
CA ILE A 152 19.59 12.73 -12.99
C ILE A 152 20.57 12.16 -14.02
N LYS A 153 20.54 12.65 -15.28
CA LYS A 153 21.46 12.21 -16.33
C LYS A 153 22.93 12.38 -15.92
N LYS A 154 23.25 13.49 -15.26
CA LYS A 154 24.59 13.77 -14.75
C LYS A 154 25.03 12.75 -13.68
N TRP A 155 24.13 12.36 -12.78
CA TRP A 155 24.43 11.37 -11.74
C TRP A 155 24.45 9.93 -12.25
N GLU A 156 23.67 9.60 -13.28
CA GLU A 156 23.75 8.31 -13.98
C GLU A 156 25.13 8.11 -14.61
N LEU A 157 25.67 9.15 -15.25
CA LEU A 157 27.01 9.11 -15.84
C LEU A 157 28.13 9.10 -14.79
N ASN A 158 27.95 9.85 -13.70
CA ASN A 158 28.91 9.89 -12.61
C ASN A 158 28.22 10.04 -11.25
N PRO A 159 28.11 8.94 -10.47
CA PRO A 159 27.48 8.96 -9.15
C PRO A 159 28.12 9.89 -8.12
N ARG A 160 29.36 10.34 -8.35
CA ARG A 160 30.09 11.27 -7.47
C ARG A 160 30.09 12.71 -7.98
N ALA A 161 29.34 13.02 -9.04
CA ALA A 161 29.27 14.36 -9.59
C ALA A 161 28.66 15.36 -8.59
N LYS A 162 29.36 16.47 -8.39
CA LYS A 162 28.88 17.58 -7.53
C LYS A 162 28.04 18.56 -8.33
N ALA A 163 27.12 19.25 -7.64
CA ALA A 163 26.38 20.36 -8.22
C ALA A 163 27.32 21.55 -8.48
N SER A 164 27.56 21.85 -9.75
CA SER A 164 28.43 22.93 -10.23
C SER A 164 27.61 24.21 -10.47
N THR A 165 26.44 24.07 -11.10
CA THR A 165 25.66 25.21 -11.59
C THR A 165 24.78 25.80 -10.49
N LYS A 166 24.47 27.11 -10.57
CA LYS A 166 23.57 27.79 -9.62
C LYS A 166 22.18 27.12 -9.54
N ALA A 167 21.67 26.66 -10.69
CA ALA A 167 20.42 25.90 -10.79
C ALA A 167 20.52 24.56 -10.06
N GLU A 168 21.56 23.75 -10.31
CA GLU A 168 21.82 22.49 -9.62
C GLU A 168 21.94 22.66 -8.10
N LYS A 169 22.63 23.72 -7.64
CA LYS A 169 22.72 24.05 -6.21
C LYS A 169 21.36 24.49 -5.63
N LYS A 170 20.47 25.08 -6.44
CA LYS A 170 19.10 25.41 -6.03
C LYS A 170 18.24 24.14 -5.94
N VAL A 171 18.42 23.18 -6.85
CA VAL A 171 17.82 21.84 -6.79
C VAL A 171 18.16 21.16 -5.48
N LEU A 172 19.45 21.04 -5.16
CA LEU A 172 19.90 20.38 -3.93
C LEU A 172 19.36 21.05 -2.66
N ARG A 173 19.33 22.39 -2.61
CA ARG A 173 18.77 23.12 -1.46
C ARG A 173 17.27 22.86 -1.29
N THR A 174 16.53 22.81 -2.39
CA THR A 174 15.08 22.57 -2.35
C THR A 174 14.78 21.13 -1.96
N LEU A 175 15.54 20.16 -2.48
CA LEU A 175 15.46 18.76 -2.06
C LEU A 175 15.83 18.57 -0.59
N ALA A 176 16.83 19.31 -0.08
CA ALA A 176 17.18 19.28 1.33
C ALA A 176 16.06 19.84 2.22
N LYS A 177 15.42 20.95 1.81
CA LYS A 177 14.25 21.52 2.49
C LYS A 177 13.09 20.51 2.51
N LEU A 178 12.82 19.86 1.38
CA LEU A 178 11.78 18.82 1.27
C LEU A 178 12.09 17.60 2.14
N ARG A 179 13.35 17.14 2.18
CA ARG A 179 13.77 16.03 3.04
C ARG A 179 13.56 16.36 4.52
N LEU A 180 13.87 17.58 4.94
CA LEU A 180 13.63 18.02 6.32
C LEU A 180 12.15 17.95 6.70
N ILE A 181 11.28 18.42 5.81
CA ILE A 181 9.81 18.37 5.99
C ILE A 181 9.33 16.91 6.07
N ALA A 182 9.90 16.02 5.25
CA ALA A 182 9.52 14.61 5.15
C ALA A 182 10.22 13.67 6.15
N LYS A 183 11.08 14.18 7.05
CA LYS A 183 11.92 13.35 7.93
C LYS A 183 11.10 12.37 8.77
N ASP A 184 10.03 12.82 9.42
CA ASP A 184 9.20 11.97 10.27
C ASP A 184 7.96 11.44 9.53
N LEU A 185 7.92 11.61 8.21
CA LEU A 185 6.85 11.06 7.40
C LEU A 185 6.90 9.54 7.51
N LYS A 186 5.79 8.94 7.96
CA LYS A 186 5.73 7.49 8.16
C LYS A 186 6.07 6.77 6.85
N GLY A 187 7.09 5.93 6.89
CA GLY A 187 7.61 5.22 5.71
C GLY A 187 8.78 5.89 4.98
N SER A 188 9.15 7.13 5.34
CA SER A 188 10.37 7.77 4.84
C SER A 188 11.63 6.99 5.27
N SER A 189 12.74 7.20 4.56
CA SER A 189 14.03 6.60 4.90
C SER A 189 14.48 6.99 6.32
N ASP A 190 14.33 8.26 6.66
CA ASP A 190 14.73 8.80 7.97
C ASP A 190 13.81 8.28 9.09
N TYR A 191 12.49 8.15 8.84
CA TYR A 191 11.55 7.51 9.76
C TYR A 191 11.91 6.03 9.99
N LYS A 192 12.18 5.28 8.93
CA LYS A 192 12.61 3.86 9.03
C LYS A 192 13.90 3.73 9.82
N GLN A 193 14.85 4.64 9.61
CA GLN A 193 16.11 4.65 10.37
C GLN A 193 15.86 4.94 11.85
N CYS A 194 14.98 5.90 12.17
CA CYS A 194 14.58 6.20 13.54
C CYS A 194 13.96 4.96 14.23
N ARG A 195 13.01 4.28 13.58
CA ARG A 195 12.39 3.06 14.10
C ARG A 195 13.38 1.91 14.28
N ARG A 196 14.34 1.74 13.37
CA ARG A 196 15.43 0.75 13.55
C ARG A 196 16.31 1.08 14.75
N ASN A 197 16.63 2.36 14.95
CA ASN A 197 17.41 2.79 16.11
C ASN A 197 16.64 2.58 17.42
N GLU A 198 15.33 2.82 17.41
CA GLU A 198 14.44 2.52 18.53
C GLU A 198 14.43 1.02 18.86
N ILE A 199 14.28 0.14 17.85
CA ILE A 199 14.39 -1.31 18.02
C ILE A 199 15.75 -1.70 18.61
N ARG A 200 16.85 -1.16 18.09
CA ARG A 200 18.20 -1.43 18.63
C ARG A 200 18.34 -0.96 20.08
N ALA A 201 17.77 0.20 20.43
CA ALA A 201 17.77 0.71 21.79
C ALA A 201 16.96 -0.22 22.71
N MET A 202 15.78 -0.67 22.28
CA MET A 202 14.97 -1.64 23.02
C MET A 202 15.69 -2.97 23.20
N MET A 203 16.34 -3.50 22.17
CA MET A 203 17.14 -4.73 22.28
C MET A 203 18.29 -4.58 23.28
N LYS A 204 18.90 -3.38 23.37
CA LYS A 204 19.94 -3.10 24.37
C LYS A 204 19.37 -3.02 25.79
N SER A 205 18.18 -2.47 25.96
CA SER A 205 17.52 -2.30 27.27
C SER A 205 16.82 -3.56 27.78
N PHE A 206 16.20 -4.34 26.90
CA PHE A 206 15.31 -5.47 27.23
C PHE A 206 15.83 -6.82 26.72
N SER A 207 17.09 -6.86 26.28
CA SER A 207 17.71 -8.00 25.58
C SER A 207 17.07 -8.33 24.22
N THR A 208 17.73 -9.19 23.45
CA THR A 208 17.22 -9.62 22.14
C THR A 208 15.99 -10.48 22.33
N PRO A 209 14.84 -10.17 21.68
CA PRO A 209 13.68 -11.05 21.72
C PRO A 209 14.06 -12.43 21.16
N ALA A 210 13.81 -13.48 21.92
CA ALA A 210 13.99 -14.84 21.45
C ALA A 210 12.93 -15.15 20.39
N LEU A 211 13.35 -15.28 19.13
CA LEU A 211 12.48 -15.72 18.04
C LEU A 211 12.46 -17.25 18.04
N PHE A 212 11.39 -17.84 18.58
CA PHE A 212 11.13 -19.26 18.44
C PHE A 212 10.37 -19.51 17.14
N LEU A 213 11.08 -20.02 16.13
CA LEU A 213 10.48 -20.52 14.89
C LEU A 213 10.24 -22.02 15.05
N THR A 214 9.01 -22.40 15.34
CA THR A 214 8.59 -23.79 15.23
C THR A 214 8.26 -24.06 13.78
N LEU A 215 9.22 -24.60 13.05
CA LEU A 215 8.94 -25.22 11.76
C LEU A 215 8.22 -26.54 12.08
N ASN A 216 7.00 -26.69 11.61
CA ASN A 216 6.30 -27.97 11.60
C ASN A 216 6.16 -28.40 10.13
N PRO A 217 7.24 -28.90 9.50
CA PRO A 217 7.14 -29.42 8.15
C PRO A 217 6.17 -30.60 8.18
N ALA A 218 5.33 -30.75 7.16
CA ALA A 218 4.62 -31.99 6.99
C ALA A 218 5.68 -33.09 6.80
N ASP A 219 5.69 -34.05 7.71
CA ASP A 219 6.66 -35.14 7.87
C ASP A 219 6.87 -35.97 6.60
N ILE A 220 5.88 -36.02 5.72
CA ILE A 220 5.90 -36.83 4.50
C ILE A 220 6.17 -35.97 3.24
N ILE A 221 5.85 -34.68 3.28
CA ILE A 221 5.76 -33.84 2.05
C ILE A 221 6.94 -32.88 1.92
N ASP A 222 7.56 -32.46 3.02
CA ASP A 222 8.60 -31.43 2.98
C ASP A 222 10.02 -32.02 2.91
N PRO A 223 10.73 -31.90 1.77
CA PRO A 223 12.07 -32.47 1.59
C PRO A 223 13.12 -31.88 2.54
N SER A 224 12.82 -30.72 3.13
CA SER A 224 13.72 -30.08 4.10
C SER A 224 13.92 -30.94 5.35
N LEU A 225 12.94 -31.78 5.73
CA LEU A 225 13.07 -32.70 6.86
C LEU A 225 14.05 -33.83 6.56
N GLY A 226 13.98 -34.40 5.35
CA GLY A 226 14.96 -35.39 4.87
C GLY A 226 16.39 -34.83 4.84
N ALA A 227 16.55 -33.60 4.34
CA ALA A 227 17.84 -32.92 4.32
C ALA A 227 18.40 -32.64 5.73
N MET A 228 17.55 -32.26 6.69
CA MET A 228 17.95 -32.08 8.10
C MET A 228 18.28 -33.41 8.78
N GLY A 229 17.61 -34.49 8.39
CA GLY A 229 17.88 -35.86 8.85
C GLY A 229 19.06 -36.55 8.17
N GLY A 230 19.69 -35.92 7.17
CA GLY A 230 20.82 -36.49 6.41
C GLY A 230 20.41 -37.53 5.37
N ILE A 231 19.13 -37.60 5.00
CA ILE A 231 18.60 -38.52 3.99
C ILE A 231 18.82 -37.93 2.59
N PRO A 232 19.45 -38.66 1.65
CA PRO A 232 19.57 -38.23 0.26
C PRO A 232 18.21 -38.01 -0.40
N GLN A 233 18.09 -36.98 -1.25
CA GLN A 233 16.81 -36.58 -1.86
C GLN A 233 16.10 -37.73 -2.61
N ALA A 234 16.85 -38.59 -3.30
CA ALA A 234 16.29 -39.72 -4.04
C ALA A 234 15.63 -40.78 -3.13
N GLU A 235 16.15 -40.94 -1.90
CA GLU A 235 15.61 -41.86 -0.91
C GLU A 235 14.38 -41.27 -0.21
N TRP A 236 14.36 -39.95 -0.02
CA TRP A 236 13.19 -39.23 0.50
C TRP A 236 11.99 -39.28 -0.45
N GLU A 237 12.21 -39.04 -1.75
CA GLU A 237 11.16 -39.08 -2.78
C GLU A 237 10.46 -40.46 -2.79
N ALA A 238 11.20 -41.55 -2.61
CA ALA A 238 10.65 -42.90 -2.50
C ALA A 238 9.82 -43.14 -1.22
N MET A 239 10.11 -42.45 -0.11
CA MET A 239 9.35 -42.55 1.13
C MET A 239 8.03 -41.76 1.07
N SER A 240 7.98 -40.71 0.24
CA SER A 240 6.81 -39.83 0.08
C SER A 240 5.74 -40.35 -0.89
N GLU A 241 5.98 -41.46 -1.60
CA GLU A 241 5.06 -42.07 -2.58
C GLU A 241 4.01 -43.03 -1.96
N PHE A 242 3.92 -43.13 -0.63
CA PHE A 242 2.93 -43.95 0.09
C PHE A 242 1.73 -43.17 0.65
#